data_AF-A0A176S1C7-F1
#
_entry.id   AF-A0A176S1C7-F1
#
_cell.length_a   1.000
_cell.length_b   1.000
_cell.length_c   1.000
_cell.angle_alpha   90.00
_cell.angle_beta   90.00
_cell.angle_gamma   90.00
#
_symmetry.space_group_name_H-M   'P 1'
#
loop_
_entity.id
_entity.type
_entity.pdbx_description
1 polymer ?
#
loop_
_entity_poly.entity_id
_entity_poly.type
_entity_poly.pdbx_seq_one_letter_code
_entity_poly.pdbx_strand_id
1 'polypeptide(L)' 'MEGECVEQNDTQAIHWFRLAAEQGLAGAQATLGNLYEQGRGVEKDLEEAKRWYAKAGF' A
#
# COMPACT_ATOMS: atom_id res chain seq x y z
N MET A 1 26.45 1.85 -3.98
CA MET A 1 25.30 2.76 -3.79
C MET A 1 24.18 2.18 -4.62
N GLU A 2 23.48 1.21 -4.05
CA GLU A 2 22.40 0.49 -4.72
C GLU A 2 21.23 0.59 -3.74
N GLY A 3 20.25 1.44 -4.03
CA GLY A 3 19.15 1.64 -3.09
C GLY A 3 18.11 2.70 -3.45
N GLU A 4 18.39 3.62 -4.38
CA GLU A 4 17.54 4.82 -4.50
C GLU A 4 16.47 4.76 -5.61
N CYS A 5 16.38 3.68 -6.40
CA CYS A 5 15.37 3.58 -7.47
C CYS A 5 14.08 2.81 -7.09
N VAL A 6 14.05 2.12 -5.94
CA VAL A 6 12.88 1.30 -5.56
C VAL A 6 11.83 2.14 -4.83
N GLU A 7 12.26 3.08 -3.97
CA GLU A 7 11.35 3.90 -3.17
C GLU A 7 10.48 4.83 -4.02
N GLN A 8 11.02 5.42 -5.09
CA GLN A 8 10.25 6.33 -5.96
C GLN A 8 9.12 5.61 -6.71
N ASN A 9 9.31 4.34 -7.08
CA ASN A 9 8.29 3.54 -7.74
C ASN A 9 7.20 3.11 -6.75
N ASP A 10 7.61 2.70 -5.54
CA ASP A 10 6.68 2.31 -4.48
C ASP A 10 5.78 3.48 -4.06
N THR A 11 6.30 4.72 -3.93
CA THR A 11 5.46 5.89 -3.61
C THR A 11 4.44 6.21 -4.70
N GLN A 12 4.79 6.06 -5.98
CA GLN A 12 3.83 6.24 -7.09
C GLN A 12 2.80 5.11 -7.13
N ALA A 13 3.22 3.87 -6.88
CA ALA A 13 2.35 2.70 -6.84
C ALA A 13 1.27 2.85 -5.76
N ILE A 14 1.61 3.38 -4.58
CA ILE A 14 0.67 3.65 -3.48
C ILE A 14 -0.44 4.59 -3.92
N HIS A 15 -0.13 5.61 -4.72
CA HIS A 15 -1.13 6.55 -5.20
C HIS A 15 -2.17 5.86 -6.09
N TRP A 16 -1.72 5.04 -7.05
CA TRP A 16 -2.59 4.27 -7.92
C TRP A 16 -3.38 3.19 -7.18
N PHE A 17 -2.73 2.49 -6.24
CA PHE A 17 -3.41 1.50 -5.41
C PHE A 17 -4.44 2.14 -4.48
N ARG A 18 -4.22 3.35 -3.94
CA ARG A 18 -5.25 4.10 -3.20
C ARG A 18 -6.49 4.35 -4.05
N LEU A 19 -6.31 4.90 -5.26
CA LEU A 19 -7.42 5.13 -6.19
C LEU A 19 -8.19 3.84 -6.52
N ALA A 20 -7.48 2.73 -6.73
CA ALA A 20 -8.09 1.43 -6.97
C ALA A 20 -8.79 0.86 -5.72
N ALA A 21 -8.19 1.01 -4.55
CA ALA A 21 -8.71 0.54 -3.28
C ALA A 21 -9.96 1.31 -2.83
N GLU A 22 -10.03 2.61 -3.13
CA GLU A 22 -11.21 3.45 -2.93
C GLU A 22 -12.37 3.06 -3.85
N GLN A 23 -12.09 2.49 -5.01
CA GLN A 23 -13.10 1.89 -5.90
C GLN A 23 -13.59 0.51 -5.41
N GLY A 24 -13.13 0.03 -4.26
CA GLY A 24 -13.54 -1.25 -3.70
C GLY A 24 -12.81 -2.46 -4.30
N LEU A 25 -11.69 -2.25 -5.00
CA LEU A 25 -10.89 -3.36 -5.52
C LEU A 25 -10.13 -4.02 -4.36
N ALA A 26 -10.61 -5.20 -3.95
CA ALA A 26 -10.02 -5.99 -2.87
C ALA A 26 -8.52 -6.27 -3.07
N GLY A 27 -8.09 -6.51 -4.32
CA GLY A 27 -6.67 -6.69 -4.64
C GLY A 27 -5.83 -5.44 -4.31
N ALA A 28 -6.31 -4.26 -4.66
CA ALA A 28 -5.61 -3.01 -4.36
C ALA A 28 -5.62 -2.67 -2.87
N GLN A 29 -6.73 -2.97 -2.18
CA GLN A 29 -6.83 -2.83 -0.72
C GLN A 29 -5.82 -3.75 -0.01
N ALA A 30 -5.69 -5.01 -0.42
CA ALA A 30 -4.69 -5.93 0.13
C ALA A 30 -3.25 -5.46 -0.16
N THR A 31 -2.99 -4.93 -1.37
CA THR A 31 -1.67 -4.40 -1.73
C THR A 31 -1.31 -3.16 -0.89
N LEU A 32 -2.23 -2.23 -0.66
CA LEU A 32 -1.99 -1.11 0.26
C LEU A 32 -1.70 -1.58 1.68
N GLY A 33 -2.46 -2.58 2.15
CA GLY A 33 -2.20 -3.20 3.45
C GLY A 33 -0.76 -3.67 3.58
N ASN A 34 -0.25 -4.36 2.55
CA ASN A 34 1.11 -4.86 2.53
C ASN A 34 2.17 -3.74 2.45
N LEU A 35 1.92 -2.69 1.66
CA LEU A 35 2.84 -1.56 1.53
C LEU A 35 3.00 -0.80 2.86
N TYR A 36 1.90 -0.57 3.57
CA TYR A 36 1.91 0.01 4.92
C TYR A 36 2.54 -0.91 5.97
N GLU A 37 2.37 -2.23 5.85
CA GLU A 37 3.00 -3.19 6.76
C GLU A 37 4.53 -3.25 6.60
N GLN A 38 5.01 -3.14 5.35
CA GLN A 38 6.42 -3.20 5.02
C GLN A 38 7.12 -1.83 5.09
N GLY A 39 6.37 -0.73 5.13
CA GLY A 39 6.93 0.62 5.06
C GLY A 39 7.61 0.90 3.72
N ARG A 40 7.04 0.37 2.63
CA ARG A 40 7.61 0.51 1.28
C ARG A 40 6.94 1.68 0.57
N GLY A 41 7.69 2.74 0.31
CA GLY A 41 7.18 3.96 -0.32
C GLY A 41 6.27 4.83 0.56
N VAL A 42 5.96 4.37 1.78
CA VAL A 42 5.27 5.07 2.88
C VAL A 42 5.93 4.70 4.20
N GLU A 43 5.73 5.53 5.23
CA GLU A 43 6.05 5.13 6.60
C GLU A 43 5.26 3.88 6.99
N LYS A 44 5.94 2.96 7.69
CA LYS A 44 5.32 1.73 8.16
C LYS A 44 4.20 2.04 9.15
N ASP A 45 2.98 1.65 8.82
CA ASP A 45 1.80 1.86 9.65
C ASP A 45 0.93 0.60 9.70
N LEU A 46 1.02 -0.13 10.81
CA LEU A 46 0.28 -1.39 10.98
C LEU A 46 -1.23 -1.16 11.23
N GLU A 47 -1.63 0.01 11.70
CA GLU A 47 -3.04 0.33 11.90
C GLU A 47 -3.72 0.60 10.57
N GLU A 48 -3.07 1.40 9.72
CA GLU A 48 -3.54 1.68 8.38
C GLU A 48 -3.52 0.41 7.51
N ALA A 49 -2.50 -0.44 7.66
CA ALA A 49 -2.46 -1.74 6.99
C ALA A 49 -3.69 -2.61 7.32
N LYS A 50 -4.02 -2.73 8.61
CA LYS A 50 -5.20 -3.48 9.08
C LYS A 50 -6.50 -2.90 8.55
N ARG A 51 -6.64 -1.56 8.47
CA ARG A 51 -7.82 -0.91 7.90
C ARG A 51 -8.01 -1.29 6.43
N TRP A 52 -6.93 -1.32 5.66
CA TRP A 52 -6.99 -1.73 4.25
C TRP A 52 -7.30 -3.22 4.09
N TYR A 53 -6.72 -4.10 4.91
CA TYR A 53 -7.08 -5.52 4.92
C TYR A 53 -8.54 -5.77 5.30
N ALA A 54 -9.06 -5.06 6.30
CA ALA A 54 -10.47 -5.16 6.69
C ALA A 54 -11.41 -4.70 5.56
N LYS A 55 -11.01 -3.69 4.77
CA LYS A 55 -11.77 -3.26 3.58
C LYS A 55 -11.72 -4.30 2.45
N ALA A 56 -10.59 -5.02 2.31
CA ALA A 56 -10.41 -6.07 1.30
C ALA A 56 -11.32 -7.30 1.49
N GLY A 57 -11.98 -7.42 2.65
CA GLY A 57 -12.90 -8.52 2.94
C GLY A 57 -12.23 -9.74 3.57
N PHE A 58 -11.11 -9.54 4.29
CA PHE A 58 -10.55 -10.55 5.20
C PHE A 58 -11.20 -10.50 6.58
#